data_AF-A0A7X6JBJ1-F1
#
_entry.id   AF-A0A7X6JBJ1-F1
#
_cell.length_a   1.000
_cell.length_b   1.000
_cell.length_c   1.000
_cell.angle_alpha   90.00
_cell.angle_beta   90.00
_cell.angle_gamma   90.00
#
_symmetry.space_group_name_H-M   'P 1'
#
loop_
_entity.id
_entity.type
_entity.pdbx_description
1 polymer ?
#
loop_
_entity_poly.entity_id
_entity_poly.type
_entity_poly.pdbx_seq_one_letter_code
_entity_poly.pdbx_strand_id
1 'polypeptide(L)'
;MVQAGDAYSRAGQPEEAINAYKAALAKSPENGPALLGMGTALIQIGDLSAGVSALTTAAPVVGTSSAYNRLGVALTMTGQTQDAVAAYQKR
;
A
#
# COMPACT_ATOMS: atom_id res chain seq x y z
N MET A 1 -1.58 -10.49 -12.26
CA MET A 1 -2.24 -9.18 -12.04
C MET A 1 -1.42 -8.30 -11.11
N VAL A 2 -0.87 -8.81 -10.00
CA VAL A 2 0.13 -8.08 -9.18
C VAL A 2 1.29 -7.55 -10.02
N GLN A 3 1.94 -8.40 -10.83
CA GLN A 3 3.04 -7.98 -11.72
C GLN A 3 2.67 -6.87 -12.71
N ALA A 4 1.41 -6.84 -13.17
CA ALA A 4 0.92 -5.77 -14.05
C ALA A 4 0.76 -4.46 -13.25
N GLY A 5 0.25 -4.55 -12.02
CA GLY A 5 0.23 -3.41 -11.08
C GLY A 5 1.64 -2.88 -10.80
N ASP A 6 2.62 -3.76 -10.58
CA ASP A 6 4.01 -3.37 -10.38
C ASP A 6 4.60 -2.69 -11.61
N ALA A 7 4.26 -3.17 -12.81
CA ALA A 7 4.68 -2.57 -14.07
C ALA A 7 4.11 -1.14 -14.23
N TYR A 8 2.80 -0.96 -14.01
CA TYR A 8 2.17 0.37 -14.06
C TYR A 8 2.71 1.32 -12.99
N SER A 9 2.92 0.85 -11.76
CA SER A 9 3.57 1.66 -10.71
C SER A 9 4.97 2.13 -11.12
N ARG A 10 5.79 1.26 -11.71
CA ARG A 10 7.13 1.63 -12.21
C ARG A 10 7.07 2.58 -13.40
N ALA A 11 6.01 2.51 -14.20
CA ALA A 11 5.78 3.41 -15.33
C ALA A 11 5.21 4.78 -14.90
N GLY A 12 4.95 5.01 -13.60
CA GLY A 12 4.35 6.26 -13.12
C GLY A 12 2.85 6.36 -13.43
N GLN A 13 2.18 5.23 -13.59
CA GLN A 13 0.76 5.10 -13.92
C GLN A 13 -0.02 4.54 -12.71
N PRO A 14 -0.25 5.35 -11.66
CA PRO A 14 -0.81 4.86 -10.41
C PRO A 14 -2.28 4.42 -10.54
N GLU A 15 -3.08 5.04 -11.40
CA GLU A 15 -4.48 4.67 -11.59
C GLU A 15 -4.61 3.28 -12.25
N GLU A 16 -3.83 3.01 -13.29
CA GLU A 16 -3.76 1.70 -13.95
C GLU A 16 -3.20 0.64 -12.99
N ALA A 17 -2.22 1.02 -12.15
CA ALA A 17 -1.71 0.14 -11.10
C ALA A 17 -2.81 -0.27 -10.12
N ILE A 18 -3.60 0.70 -9.62
CA ILE A 18 -4.74 0.44 -8.73
C ILE A 18 -5.72 -0.54 -9.37
N ASN A 19 -6.07 -0.35 -10.65
CA ASN A 19 -6.98 -1.24 -11.35
C ASN A 19 -6.42 -2.66 -11.47
N ALA A 20 -5.13 -2.81 -11.77
CA ALA A 20 -4.47 -4.10 -11.84
C ALA A 20 -4.39 -4.80 -10.47
N TYR A 21 -4.12 -4.07 -9.39
CA TYR A 21 -4.15 -4.63 -8.03
C TYR A 21 -5.55 -4.98 -7.57
N LYS A 22 -6.58 -4.15 -7.85
CA LYS A 22 -7.99 -4.48 -7.59
C LYS A 22 -8.39 -5.79 -8.26
N ALA A 23 -7.97 -6.00 -9.51
CA ALA A 23 -8.24 -7.25 -10.22
C ALA A 23 -7.51 -8.45 -9.57
N ALA A 24 -6.30 -8.26 -9.04
CA ALA A 24 -5.61 -9.28 -8.24
C ALA A 24 -6.37 -9.61 -6.95
N LEU A 25 -6.84 -8.58 -6.24
CA LEU A 25 -7.56 -8.69 -4.97
C LEU A 25 -8.95 -9.31 -5.13
N ALA A 26 -9.62 -9.10 -6.28
CA ALA A 26 -10.87 -9.77 -6.59
C ALA A 26 -10.73 -11.31 -6.64
N LYS A 27 -9.52 -11.82 -6.94
CA LYS A 27 -9.23 -13.27 -6.91
C LYS A 27 -8.65 -13.74 -5.59
N SER A 28 -7.90 -12.87 -4.90
CA SER A 28 -7.26 -13.17 -3.63
C SER A 28 -7.30 -11.92 -2.74
N PRO A 29 -8.38 -11.74 -1.96
CA PRO A 29 -8.60 -10.52 -1.19
C PRO A 29 -7.51 -10.21 -0.16
N GLU A 30 -6.83 -11.24 0.32
CA GLU A 30 -5.77 -11.16 1.34
C GLU A 30 -4.36 -11.15 0.72
N ASN A 31 -4.24 -10.92 -0.58
CA ASN A 31 -2.93 -10.86 -1.23
C ASN A 31 -2.14 -9.64 -0.74
N GLY A 32 -1.25 -9.87 0.24
CA GLY A 32 -0.42 -8.84 0.87
C GLY A 32 0.34 -7.95 -0.13
N PRO A 33 1.07 -8.51 -1.11
CA PRO A 33 1.74 -7.71 -2.14
C PRO A 33 0.79 -6.82 -2.95
N ALA A 34 -0.39 -7.33 -3.33
CA ALA A 34 -1.38 -6.55 -4.06
C ALA A 34 -1.97 -5.41 -3.20
N LEU A 35 -2.29 -5.68 -1.92
CA LEU A 35 -2.74 -4.65 -0.98
C LEU A 35 -1.66 -3.59 -0.75
N LEU A 36 -0.39 -4.00 -0.64
CA LEU A 36 0.74 -3.10 -0.44
C LEU A 36 0.95 -2.18 -1.65
N GLY A 37 0.90 -2.76 -2.85
CA GLY A 37 1.00 -2.03 -4.11
C GLY A 37 -0.16 -1.07 -4.32
N MET A 38 -1.40 -1.53 -4.09
CA MET A 38 -2.60 -0.70 -4.19
C MET A 38 -2.56 0.45 -3.19
N GLY A 39 -2.22 0.16 -1.93
CA GLY A 39 -2.09 1.18 -0.89
C GLY A 39 -1.07 2.25 -1.26
N THR A 40 0.10 1.84 -1.76
CA THR A 40 1.12 2.79 -2.24
C THR A 40 0.59 3.67 -3.38
N ALA A 41 -0.08 3.07 -4.38
CA ALA A 41 -0.59 3.81 -5.53
C ALA A 41 -1.72 4.78 -5.13
N LEU A 42 -2.56 4.41 -4.16
CA LEU A 42 -3.58 5.29 -3.58
C LEU A 42 -2.97 6.53 -2.90
N ILE A 43 -1.88 6.34 -2.15
CA ILE A 43 -1.13 7.47 -1.57
C ILE A 43 -0.60 8.42 -2.66
N GLN A 44 -0.11 7.87 -3.79
CA GLN A 44 0.43 8.67 -4.89
C GLN A 44 -0.62 9.56 -5.57
N ILE A 45 -1.88 9.12 -5.65
CA ILE A 45 -2.98 9.91 -6.21
C ILE A 45 -3.69 10.80 -5.18
N GLY A 46 -3.21 10.83 -3.93
CA GLY A 46 -3.75 11.66 -2.86
C GLY A 46 -4.92 11.04 -2.08
N ASP A 47 -5.32 9.80 -2.38
CA ASP A 47 -6.31 9.07 -1.56
C ASP A 47 -5.62 8.46 -0.33
N LEU A 48 -5.21 9.35 0.58
CA LEU A 48 -4.42 8.99 1.75
C LEU A 48 -5.18 8.04 2.68
N SER A 49 -6.49 8.23 2.82
CA SER A 49 -7.34 7.42 3.70
C SER A 49 -7.43 5.98 3.21
N ALA A 50 -7.75 5.76 1.92
CA ALA A 50 -7.81 4.42 1.36
C ALA A 50 -6.41 3.76 1.33
N GLY A 51 -5.37 4.55 1.06
CA GLY A 51 -3.99 4.08 1.09
C GLY A 51 -3.56 3.58 2.48
N VAL A 52 -3.83 4.35 3.54
CA VAL A 52 -3.55 3.93 4.93
C VAL A 52 -4.30 2.64 5.27
N SER A 53 -5.59 2.54 4.92
CA SER A 53 -6.40 1.34 5.19
C SER A 53 -5.81 0.09 4.51
N ALA A 54 -5.44 0.19 3.23
CA ALA A 54 -4.82 -0.90 2.50
C ALA A 54 -3.45 -1.28 3.09
N LEU A 55 -2.60 -0.30 3.42
CA LEU A 55 -1.27 -0.53 3.98
C LEU A 55 -1.32 -1.11 5.40
N THR A 56 -2.32 -0.74 6.20
CA THR A 56 -2.54 -1.27 7.55
C THR A 56 -2.83 -2.77 7.50
N THR A 57 -3.58 -3.21 6.50
CA THR A 57 -3.88 -4.62 6.26
C THR A 57 -2.68 -5.34 5.62
N ALA A 58 -1.99 -4.69 4.68
CA ALA A 58 -0.91 -5.31 3.92
C ALA A 58 0.37 -5.52 4.74
N ALA A 59 0.77 -4.54 5.56
CA ALA A 59 2.08 -4.53 6.20
C ALA A 59 2.33 -5.74 7.13
N PRO A 60 1.37 -6.17 7.98
CA PRO A 60 1.52 -7.39 8.77
C PRO A 60 1.59 -8.68 7.96
N VAL A 61 0.87 -8.75 6.84
CA VAL A 61 0.85 -9.93 5.96
C VAL A 61 2.16 -10.06 5.19
N VAL A 62 2.70 -8.94 4.72
CA VAL A 62 4.00 -8.92 4.01
C VAL A 62 5.16 -9.07 4.99
N GLY A 63 5.06 -8.47 6.18
CA GLY A 63 6.02 -8.67 7.27
C GLY A 63 7.43 -8.14 7.01
N THR A 64 7.59 -7.19 6.08
CA THR A 64 8.90 -6.61 5.76
C THR A 64 9.04 -5.18 6.26
N SER A 65 10.30 -4.79 6.53
CA SER A 65 10.69 -3.42 6.84
C SER A 65 10.17 -2.39 5.85
N SER A 66 10.18 -2.74 4.55
CA SER A 66 9.67 -1.85 3.49
C SER A 66 8.16 -1.66 3.58
N ALA A 67 7.41 -2.70 3.93
CA ALA A 67 5.97 -2.62 4.05
C ALA A 67 5.56 -1.73 5.23
N TYR A 68 6.20 -1.90 6.39
CA TYR A 68 5.98 -1.04 7.55
C TYR A 68 6.44 0.40 7.33
N ASN A 69 7.52 0.63 6.57
CA ASN A 69 7.94 1.96 6.18
C ASN A 69 6.86 2.67 5.34
N ARG A 70 6.31 2.00 4.32
CA ARG A 70 5.21 2.56 3.51
C ARG A 70 4.00 2.95 4.36
N LEU A 71 3.62 2.09 5.32
CA LEU A 71 2.56 2.40 6.27
C LEU A 71 2.90 3.62 7.14
N GLY A 72 4.11 3.69 7.70
CA GLY A 72 4.54 4.83 8.50
C GLY A 72 4.52 6.15 7.73
N VAL A 73 4.96 6.14 6.45
CA VAL A 73 4.90 7.32 5.58
C VAL A 73 3.46 7.75 5.36
N ALA A 74 2.57 6.82 5.02
CA ALA A 74 1.16 7.11 4.82
C ALA A 74 0.50 7.70 6.08
N LEU A 75 0.76 7.11 7.26
CA LEU A 75 0.26 7.61 8.55
C LEU A 75 0.83 8.99 8.91
N THR A 76 2.07 9.28 8.52
CA THR A 76 2.66 10.62 8.69
C THR A 76 1.91 11.64 7.84
N MET A 77 1.58 11.29 6.59
CA MET A 77 0.85 12.16 5.66
C MET A 77 -0.58 12.44 6.11
N THR A 78 -1.23 11.51 6.84
CA THR A 78 -2.57 11.71 7.42
C THR A 78 -2.55 12.35 8.81
N GLY A 79 -1.39 12.68 9.37
CA GLY A 79 -1.25 13.26 10.70
C GLY A 79 -1.36 12.27 11.87
N GLN A 80 -1.49 10.97 11.59
CA GLN A 80 -1.55 9.88 12.58
C GLN A 80 -0.16 9.55 13.13
N THR A 81 0.45 10.53 13.79
CA THR A 81 1.87 10.52 14.14
C THR A 81 2.23 9.40 15.12
N GLN A 82 1.37 9.09 16.09
CA GLN A 82 1.61 8.01 17.05
C GLN A 82 1.62 6.63 16.38
N ASP A 83 0.66 6.39 15.48
CA ASP A 83 0.58 5.15 14.71
C ASP A 83 1.76 5.03 13.74
N ALA A 84 2.20 6.15 13.14
CA ALA A 84 3.37 6.19 12.27
C ALA A 84 4.64 5.74 13.00
N VAL A 85 4.87 6.22 14.22
CA VAL A 85 6.01 5.81 15.06
C VAL A 85 5.96 4.32 15.33
N ALA A 86 4.80 3.78 15.71
CA ALA A 86 4.64 2.34 15.94
C ALA A 86 4.93 1.52 14.67
N ALA A 87 4.47 1.99 13.49
CA ALA A 87 4.78 1.35 12.22
C ALA A 87 6.29 1.39 11.92
N TYR A 88 6.96 2.53 12.08
CA TYR A 88 8.40 2.64 11.87
C TYR A 88 9.24 1.80 12.83
N GLN A 89 8.75 1.52 14.04
CA GLN A 89 9.42 0.62 14.99
C GLN A 89 9.32 -0.85 14.62
N LYS A 90 8.34 -1.22 13.78
CA LYS A 90 8.21 -2.57 13.20
C LYS A 90 9.03 -2.75 11.91
N ARG A 91 9.86 -1.75 11.57
CA ARG A 91 10.80 -1.77 10.45
C ARG A 91 11.95 -2.75 10.72
#